data_AF-A0A452XZH6-F1
#
_entry.id   AF-A0A452XZH6-F1
#
_cell.length_a   1.000
_cell.length_b   1.000
_cell.length_c   1.000
_cell.angle_alpha   90.00
_cell.angle_beta   90.00
_cell.angle_gamma   90.00
#
_symmetry.space_group_name_H-M   'P 1'
#
loop_
_entity.id
_entity.type
_entity.pdbx_description
1 polymer ?
#
loop_
_entity_poly.entity_id
_entity_poly.type
_entity_poly.pdbx_seq_one_letter_code
_entity_poly.pdbx_strand_id
1 'polypeptide(L)'
;VNLVRDPEEQLAIVGVPEEHLGGHAFHNYHLTSPDETVSFEFQHNVCGRSIYAEGTVDAAMFLHTKIRSGADKKLYDMIDVLREGNMR
;
A
#
# COMPACT_ATOMS: atom_id res chain seq x y z
N VAL A 1 -1.52 1.09 19.65
CA VAL A 1 -1.55 1.67 18.29
C VAL A 1 -1.78 3.16 18.46
N ASN A 2 -0.87 3.98 17.95
CA ASN A 2 -0.99 5.43 18.03
C ASN A 2 -1.71 5.93 16.78
N LEU A 3 -2.72 6.75 16.97
CA LEU A 3 -3.58 7.26 15.91
C LEU A 3 -3.43 8.77 15.85
N VAL A 4 -2.76 9.28 14.82
CA VAL A 4 -2.64 10.73 14.60
C VAL A 4 -3.90 11.19 13.85
N ARG A 5 -4.60 12.15 14.44
CA ARG A 5 -5.91 12.64 13.96
C ARG A 5 -5.96 14.15 13.77
N ASP A 6 -5.14 14.87 14.52
CA ASP A 6 -4.99 16.30 14.37
C ASP A 6 -4.33 16.59 13.00
N PRO A 7 -4.98 17.37 12.11
CA PRO A 7 -4.39 17.76 10.83
C PRO A 7 -3.04 18.47 10.97
N GLU A 8 -2.83 19.26 12.02
CA GLU A 8 -1.56 19.95 12.25
C GLU A 8 -0.44 18.93 12.54
N GLU A 9 -0.73 17.91 13.36
CA GLU A 9 0.21 16.81 13.63
C GLU A 9 0.42 15.92 12.39
N GLN A 10 -0.62 15.69 11.58
CA GLN A 10 -0.50 14.93 10.33
C GLN A 10 0.45 15.62 9.34
N LEU A 11 0.41 16.95 9.26
CA LEU A 11 1.34 17.75 8.46
C LEU A 11 2.76 17.72 9.07
N ALA A 12 2.88 18.09 10.35
CA ALA A 12 4.18 18.39 10.96
C ALA A 12 4.98 17.16 11.39
N ILE A 13 4.29 16.10 11.86
CA ILE A 13 4.93 14.92 12.47
C ILE A 13 4.88 13.73 11.50
N VAL A 14 3.74 13.49 10.87
CA VAL A 14 3.57 12.36 9.94
C VAL A 14 4.09 12.69 8.53
N GLY A 15 4.16 13.97 8.17
CA GLY A 15 4.66 14.43 6.88
C GLY A 15 3.67 14.25 5.73
N VAL A 16 2.36 14.26 6.03
CA VAL A 16 1.31 14.21 4.99
C VAL A 16 1.29 15.54 4.23
N PRO A 17 1.33 15.54 2.89
CA PRO A 17 1.14 16.78 2.11
C PRO A 17 -0.26 17.38 2.35
N GLU A 18 -0.36 18.71 2.45
CA GLU A 18 -1.61 19.43 2.76
C GLU A 18 -2.75 19.06 1.80
N GLU A 19 -2.46 18.96 0.51
CA GLU A 19 -3.41 18.56 -0.54
C GLU A 19 -4.00 17.15 -0.36
N HIS A 20 -3.36 16.30 0.47
CA HIS A 20 -3.76 14.92 0.73
C HIS A 20 -4.30 14.68 2.15
N LEU A 21 -4.49 15.71 2.98
CA LEU A 21 -5.12 15.56 4.30
C LEU A 21 -6.51 14.92 4.21
N GLY A 22 -7.28 15.25 3.18
CA GLY A 22 -8.60 14.67 2.92
C GLY A 22 -8.57 13.23 2.36
N GLY A 23 -7.40 12.66 2.09
CA GLY A 23 -7.27 11.31 1.53
C GLY A 23 -5.82 10.83 1.47
N HIS A 24 -5.39 10.17 2.53
CA HIS A 24 -4.08 9.53 2.66
C HIS A 24 -4.15 8.29 3.57
N ALA A 25 -3.10 7.48 3.54
CA ALA A 25 -2.89 6.39 4.49
C ALA A 25 -1.39 6.25 4.77
N PHE A 26 -0.95 6.66 5.95
CA PHE A 26 0.45 6.62 6.40
C PHE A 26 0.55 5.68 7.60
N HIS A 27 1.52 4.77 7.57
CA HIS A 27 1.78 3.87 8.69
C HIS A 27 3.27 3.74 8.93
N ASN A 28 3.67 3.89 10.20
CA ASN A 28 5.05 3.74 10.64
C ASN A 28 5.10 2.66 11.73
N TYR A 29 5.97 1.68 11.55
CA TYR A 29 6.20 0.59 12.50
C TYR A 29 7.61 0.72 13.05
N HIS A 30 7.72 0.93 14.36
CA HIS A 30 8.99 1.07 15.06
C HIS A 30 9.20 -0.12 15.98
N LEU A 31 10.39 -0.72 15.92
CA LEU A 31 10.82 -1.81 16.80
C LEU A 31 12.19 -1.45 17.37
N THR A 32 12.27 -1.32 18.69
CA THR A 32 13.53 -1.00 19.39
C THR A 32 13.94 -2.18 20.29
N SER A 33 15.22 -2.56 20.28
CA SER A 33 15.73 -3.59 21.19
C SER A 33 15.66 -3.13 22.65
N PRO A 34 15.59 -4.06 23.63
CA PRO A 34 15.51 -3.69 25.04
C PRO A 34 16.70 -2.87 25.56
N ASP A 35 17.87 -3.02 24.95
CA ASP A 35 19.09 -2.27 25.28
C ASP A 35 19.22 -0.95 24.50
N GLU A 36 18.20 -0.61 23.70
CA GLU A 36 18.10 0.62 22.89
C GLU A 36 19.18 0.77 21.81
N THR A 37 19.99 -0.26 21.55
CA THR A 37 21.09 -0.18 20.58
C THR A 37 20.67 -0.49 19.14
N VAL A 38 19.51 -1.12 18.94
CA VAL A 38 19.00 -1.50 17.62
C VAL A 38 17.59 -0.96 17.44
N SER A 39 17.35 -0.31 16.30
CA SER A 39 16.02 0.15 15.89
C SER A 39 15.74 -0.28 14.45
N PHE A 40 14.53 -0.76 14.21
CA PHE A 40 13.98 -0.99 12.88
C PHE A 40 12.78 -0.08 12.68
N GLU A 41 12.68 0.46 11.46
CA GLU A 41 11.55 1.25 11.02
C GLU A 41 11.05 0.75 9.67
N PHE A 42 9.73 0.57 9.57
CA PHE A 42 9.05 0.28 8.31
C PHE A 42 7.99 1.35 8.09
N GLN A 43 7.94 1.90 6.88
CA GLN A 43 6.94 2.89 6.51
C GLN A 43 6.30 2.55 5.17
N HIS A 44 5.01 2.88 5.03
CA HIS A 44 4.32 2.88 3.74
C HIS A 44 3.25 3.98 3.74
N ASN A 45 3.43 4.91 2.80
CA ASN A 45 2.72 6.17 2.76
C ASN A 45 2.02 6.32 1.42
N VAL A 46 0.69 6.39 1.45
CA VAL A 46 -0.15 6.53 0.26
C VAL A 46 -0.81 7.89 0.28
N CYS A 47 -0.59 8.65 -0.78
CA CYS A 47 -1.28 9.90 -1.08
C CYS A 47 -2.38 9.67 -2.12
N GLY A 48 -3.61 10.06 -1.80
CA GLY A 48 -4.74 9.93 -2.72
C GLY A 48 -5.06 8.48 -3.06
N ARG A 49 -5.26 8.19 -4.36
CA ARG A 49 -5.86 6.92 -4.83
C ARG A 49 -5.10 6.21 -5.94
N SER A 50 -3.98 6.78 -6.40
CA SER A 50 -3.25 6.29 -7.58
C SER A 50 -2.84 4.81 -7.45
N ILE A 51 -2.30 4.40 -6.30
CA ILE A 51 -1.90 3.01 -6.08
C ILE A 51 -3.04 2.00 -6.24
N TYR A 52 -4.26 2.37 -5.83
CA TYR A 52 -5.44 1.51 -5.99
C TYR A 52 -5.90 1.47 -7.44
N ALA A 53 -5.82 2.60 -8.15
CA ALA A 53 -6.13 2.65 -9.58
C ALA A 53 -5.16 1.77 -10.37
N GLU A 54 -3.85 1.95 -10.22
CA GLU A 54 -2.84 1.16 -10.93
C GLU A 54 -2.97 -0.33 -10.62
N GLY A 55 -3.10 -0.71 -9.33
CA GLY A 55 -3.30 -2.10 -8.95
C GLY A 55 -4.58 -2.72 -9.51
N THR A 56 -5.63 -1.92 -9.71
CA THR A 56 -6.87 -2.38 -10.37
C THR A 56 -6.63 -2.64 -11.86
N VAL A 57 -5.84 -1.80 -12.52
CA VAL A 57 -5.53 -2.00 -13.94
C VAL A 57 -4.63 -3.23 -14.14
N ASP A 58 -3.65 -3.44 -13.26
CA ASP A 58 -2.83 -4.66 -13.25
C ASP A 58 -3.69 -5.92 -13.04
N ALA A 59 -4.63 -5.88 -12.10
CA ALA A 59 -5.56 -6.98 -11.87
C ALA A 59 -6.47 -7.26 -13.08
N ALA A 60 -6.91 -6.22 -13.80
CA ALA A 60 -7.68 -6.38 -15.03
C ALA A 60 -6.85 -7.03 -16.15
N MET A 61 -5.59 -6.64 -16.31
CA MET A 61 -4.65 -7.25 -17.26
C MET A 61 -4.34 -8.71 -16.90
N PHE A 62 -4.11 -8.98 -15.62
CA PHE A 62 -3.95 -10.34 -15.09
C PHE A 62 -5.15 -11.21 -15.45
N LEU A 63 -6.37 -10.75 -15.13
CA LEU A 63 -7.57 -11.52 -15.35
C LEU A 63 -7.83 -11.76 -16.85
N HIS A 64 -7.56 -10.75 -17.69
CA HIS A 64 -7.62 -10.90 -19.15
C HIS A 64 -6.72 -12.03 -19.64
N THR A 65 -5.48 -12.11 -19.15
CA THR A 65 -4.53 -13.18 -19.49
C THR A 65 -5.05 -14.55 -19.05
N LYS A 66 -5.60 -14.68 -17.83
CA LYS A 66 -6.16 -15.96 -17.33
C LYS A 66 -7.36 -16.43 -18.14
N ILE A 67 -8.20 -15.51 -18.62
CA ILE A 67 -9.32 -15.83 -19.51
C ILE A 67 -8.78 -16.35 -20.86
N ARG A 68 -7.82 -15.64 -21.46
CA ARG A 68 -7.25 -16.02 -22.77
C ARG A 68 -6.51 -17.34 -22.74
N SER A 69 -5.84 -17.66 -21.64
CA SER A 69 -5.15 -18.94 -21.48
C SER A 69 -6.10 -20.10 -21.15
N GLY A 70 -7.40 -19.85 -20.98
CA GLY A 70 -8.36 -20.87 -20.60
C GLY A 70 -8.13 -21.44 -19.20
N ALA A 71 -7.59 -20.63 -18.26
CA ALA A 71 -7.22 -21.12 -16.94
C ALA A 71 -8.41 -21.74 -16.17
N ASP A 72 -8.20 -22.87 -15.51
CA ASP A 72 -9.25 -23.58 -14.76
C ASP A 72 -9.71 -22.81 -13.52
N LYS A 73 -8.78 -22.16 -12.80
CA LYS A 73 -9.09 -21.31 -11.63
C LYS A 73 -9.90 -20.09 -12.09
N LYS A 74 -10.97 -19.77 -11.35
CA LYS A 74 -11.94 -18.70 -11.73
C LYS A 74 -12.00 -17.53 -10.75
N LEU A 75 -11.62 -17.74 -9.49
CA LEU A 75 -11.58 -16.70 -8.47
C LEU A 75 -10.13 -16.45 -8.09
N TYR A 76 -9.73 -15.18 -8.10
CA TYR A 76 -8.36 -14.73 -7.84
C TYR A 76 -8.35 -13.57 -6.85
N ASP A 77 -7.21 -13.38 -6.20
CA ASP A 77 -6.95 -12.24 -5.31
C ASP A 77 -5.68 -11.47 -5.74
N MET A 78 -5.27 -10.47 -4.96
CA MET A 78 -4.09 -9.66 -5.28
C MET A 78 -2.76 -10.39 -5.08
N ILE A 79 -2.72 -11.48 -4.29
CA ILE A 79 -1.52 -12.32 -4.18
C ILE A 79 -1.31 -13.11 -5.47
N ASP A 80 -2.39 -13.58 -6.09
CA ASP A 80 -2.33 -14.19 -7.42
C ASP A 80 -1.78 -13.22 -8.46
N VAL A 81 -2.26 -11.96 -8.45
CA VAL A 81 -1.77 -10.90 -9.35
C VAL A 81 -0.27 -10.65 -9.14
N LEU A 82 0.16 -10.48 -7.88
CA LEU A 82 1.58 -10.22 -7.55
C LEU A 82 2.51 -11.37 -7.97
N ARG A 83 2.06 -12.62 -7.84
CA ARG A 83 2.86 -13.80 -8.22
C ARG A 83 3.06 -13.95 -9.72
N GLU A 84 2.17 -13.39 -10.54
CA GLU A 84 2.36 -13.36 -11.99
C GLU A 84 3.54 -12.47 -12.40
N GLY A 85 3.89 -11.51 -11.55
CA GLY A 85 4.94 -10.53 -11.80
C GLY A 85 4.44 -9.28 -12.51
N ASN A 86 5.38 -8.43 -12.89
CA ASN A 86 5.09 -7.16 -13.56
C ASN A 86 4.46 -7.41 -14.95
N MET A 87 3.41 -6.65 -15.28
CA MET A 87 2.73 -6.70 -16.58
C MET A 87 2.91 -5.41 -17.41
N ARG A 88 3.79 -4.51 -16.97
CA ARG A 88 4.04 -3.14 -17.49
C ARG A 88 5.46 -2.65 -17.24
#